data_AF-A0A2E2KGX4-F1
#
_entry.id   AF-A0A2E2KGX4-F1
#
_cell.length_a   1.000
_cell.length_b   1.000
_cell.length_c   1.000
_cell.angle_alpha   90.00
_cell.angle_beta   90.00
_cell.angle_gamma   90.00
#
_symmetry.space_group_name_H-M   'P 1'
#
loop_
_entity.id
_entity.type
_entity.pdbx_description
1 polymer ?
#
loop_
_entity_poly.entity_id
_entity_poly.type
_entity_poly.pdbx_seq_one_letter_code
_entity_poly.pdbx_strand_id
1 'polypeptide(L)' 'MNIDRKDADPTLVCTCNDLYISDIEESIDFGEDEYREIFAVHDLQPRCGECVNHVNDIVKQKNPRCD' A
#
# COMPACT_ATOMS: atom_id res chain seq x y z
N MET A 1 12.38 -3.49 -4.70
CA MET A 1 11.40 -2.78 -5.57
C MET A 1 11.99 -2.64 -6.97
N ASN A 2 11.22 -2.85 -8.05
CA ASN A 2 11.61 -2.44 -9.40
C ASN A 2 11.32 -0.95 -9.58
N ILE A 3 12.35 -0.14 -9.87
CA ILE A 3 12.23 1.32 -9.96
C ILE A 3 11.63 1.76 -11.28
N ASP A 4 12.04 1.19 -12.42
CA ASP A 4 11.52 1.54 -13.74
C ASP A 4 9.99 1.41 -13.82
N ARG A 5 9.43 0.37 -13.18
CA ARG A 5 7.97 0.20 -13.08
C ARG A 5 7.31 1.27 -12.21
N LYS A 6 7.96 1.69 -11.12
CA LYS A 6 7.45 2.71 -10.21
C LYS A 6 7.46 4.10 -10.86
N ASP A 7 8.47 4.39 -11.67
CA ASP A 7 8.58 5.64 -12.42
C ASP A 7 7.60 5.70 -13.60
N ALA A 8 7.29 4.54 -14.22
CA ALA A 8 6.33 4.45 -15.31
C ALA A 8 4.87 4.58 -14.85
N ASP A 9 4.54 4.17 -13.62
CA ASP A 9 3.21 4.27 -13.04
C ASP A 9 3.25 4.85 -11.61
N PRO A 10 2.90 6.14 -11.43
CA PRO A 10 2.92 6.76 -10.11
C PRO A 10 1.92 6.13 -9.13
N THR A 11 0.88 5.46 -9.62
CA THR A 11 -0.15 4.82 -8.78
C THR A 11 0.27 3.46 -8.23
N LEU A 12 1.27 2.81 -8.82
CA LEU A 12 1.78 1.51 -8.40
C LEU A 12 2.65 1.62 -7.16
N VAL A 13 2.17 1.25 -5.96
CA VAL A 13 2.88 1.42 -4.68
C VAL A 13 3.91 0.32 -4.41
N CYS A 14 3.56 -0.94 -4.65
CA CYS A 14 4.46 -2.08 -4.47
C CYS A 14 4.61 -2.85 -5.78
N THR A 15 5.84 -2.94 -6.30
CA THR A 15 6.14 -3.63 -7.57
C THR A 15 6.45 -5.12 -7.39
N CYS A 16 6.74 -5.54 -6.16
CA CYS A 16 6.40 -6.90 -5.72
C CYS A 16 4.88 -6.94 -5.54
N ASN A 17 4.11 -7.99 -5.72
CA ASN A 17 2.66 -7.99 -5.42
C ASN A 17 1.74 -7.07 -6.25
N ASP A 18 2.24 -6.06 -6.96
CA ASP A 18 1.42 -5.16 -7.78
C ASP A 18 0.28 -4.50 -6.98
N LEU A 19 0.64 -3.88 -5.85
CA LEU A 19 -0.28 -3.13 -4.98
C LEU A 19 -0.33 -1.66 -5.42
N TYR A 20 -1.51 -1.12 -5.71
CA TYR A 20 -1.76 0.24 -6.16
C TYR A 20 -2.36 1.11 -5.05
N ILE A 21 -2.40 2.44 -5.27
CA ILE A 21 -3.05 3.39 -4.33
C ILE A 21 -4.50 3.00 -4.06
N SER A 22 -5.26 2.61 -5.10
CA SER A 22 -6.66 2.22 -4.99
C SER A 22 -6.87 1.02 -4.06
N ASP A 23 -5.95 0.07 -4.08
CA ASP A 23 -6.03 -1.13 -3.24
C ASP A 23 -5.88 -0.76 -1.76
N ILE A 24 -5.00 0.20 -1.46
CA ILE A 24 -4.81 0.74 -0.10
C ILE A 24 -6.05 1.52 0.33
N GLU A 25 -6.63 2.33 -0.55
CA GLU A 25 -7.88 3.05 -0.29
C GLU A 25 -9.03 2.07 0.01
N GLU A 26 -9.15 0.97 -0.76
CA GLU A 26 -10.13 -0.08 -0.51
C GLU A 26 -9.93 -0.77 0.85
N SER A 27 -8.69 -1.08 1.24
CA SER A 27 -8.40 -1.63 2.56
C SER A 27 -8.82 -0.69 3.69
N ILE A 28 -8.57 0.62 3.54
CA ILE A 28 -8.99 1.64 4.52
C ILE A 28 -10.52 1.71 4.60
N ASP A 29 -11.22 1.66 3.47
CA ASP A 29 -12.68 1.63 3.42
C ASP A 29 -13.25 0.35 4.07
N PHE A 30 -12.49 -0.76 4.04
CA PHE A 30 -12.79 -2.00 4.76
C PHE A 30 -12.48 -1.93 6.26
N GLY A 31 -11.79 -0.88 6.71
CA GLY A 31 -11.42 -0.64 8.11
C GLY A 31 -10.01 -1.09 8.49
N GLU A 32 -9.18 -1.46 7.52
CA GLU A 32 -7.81 -1.93 7.73
C GLU A 32 -6.79 -0.86 7.33
N ASP A 33 -5.91 -0.47 8.25
CA ASP A 33 -4.88 0.55 8.05
C ASP A 33 -3.46 0.10 8.43
N GLU A 34 -3.33 -1.09 9.00
CA GLU A 34 -2.06 -1.70 9.35
C GLU A 34 -1.39 -2.32 8.11
N TYR A 35 -0.08 -2.10 7.96
CA TYR A 35 0.68 -2.50 6.76
C TYR A 35 0.51 -3.98 6.37
N ARG A 36 0.37 -4.88 7.35
CA ARG A 36 0.17 -6.32 7.05
C ARG A 36 -1.28 -6.62 6.67
N GLU A 37 -2.24 -5.99 7.32
CA GLU A 37 -3.67 -6.22 7.10
C GLU A 37 -4.11 -5.65 5.74
N ILE A 38 -3.56 -4.50 5.32
CA ILE A 38 -3.74 -3.95 3.97
C ILE A 38 -3.38 -4.99 2.90
N PHE A 39 -2.26 -5.70 3.06
CA PHE A 39 -1.89 -6.76 2.09
C PHE A 39 -2.82 -7.97 2.21
N ALA A 40 -3.23 -8.32 3.43
CA ALA A 40 -4.10 -9.47 3.68
C ALA A 40 -5.49 -9.32 3.06
N VAL A 41 -6.06 -8.11 3.02
CA VAL A 41 -7.34 -7.81 2.33
C VAL A 41 -7.31 -8.26 0.86
N HIS A 42 -6.15 -8.21 0.22
CA HIS A 42 -5.94 -8.52 -1.20
C HIS A 42 -5.34 -9.91 -1.44
N ASP A 43 -5.36 -10.80 -0.43
CA ASP A 43 -4.70 -12.12 -0.47
C ASP A 43 -3.18 -12.05 -0.75
N LEU A 44 -2.54 -10.94 -0.38
CA LEU A 44 -1.11 -10.69 -0.56
C LEU A 44 -0.35 -10.86 0.76
N GLN A 45 0.96 -11.08 0.64
CA GLN A 45 1.89 -11.01 1.77
C GLN A 45 3.05 -10.07 1.44
N PRO A 46 3.53 -9.25 2.39
CA PRO A 46 4.69 -8.42 2.17
C PRO A 46 5.90 -9.23 1.67
N ARG A 47 6.59 -8.72 0.64
CA ARG A 47 7.83 -9.31 0.12
C ARG A 47 9.06 -8.58 0.64
N CYS A 48 9.62 -7.67 -0.16
CA CYS A 48 10.86 -6.95 0.19
C CYS A 48 10.69 -5.85 1.24
N GLY A 49 9.46 -5.38 1.51
CA GLY A 49 9.19 -4.35 2.53
C GLY A 49 9.51 -2.91 2.12
N GLU A 50 10.14 -2.69 0.96
CA GLU A 50 10.57 -1.36 0.49
C GLU A 50 9.43 -0.33 0.31
N CYS A 51 8.18 -0.79 0.17
CA CYS A 51 7.01 0.10 0.02
C CYS A 51 6.38 0.55 1.34
N VAL A 52 6.87 0.07 2.50
CA VAL A 52 6.22 0.30 3.82
C VAL A 52 6.00 1.78 4.12
N ASN A 53 7.00 2.62 3.88
CA ASN A 53 6.88 4.06 4.14
C ASN A 53 5.83 4.70 3.24
N HIS A 54 5.77 4.30 1.96
CA HIS A 54 4.80 4.84 1.02
C HIS A 54 3.36 4.43 1.40
N VAL A 55 3.15 3.17 1.81
CA VAL A 55 1.84 2.72 2.32
C VAL A 55 1.44 3.56 3.54
N ASN A 56 2.33 3.73 4.52
CA ASN A 56 2.06 4.51 5.72
C ASN A 56 1.74 5.98 5.41
N ASP A 57 2.43 6.58 4.44
CA ASP A 57 2.17 7.96 4.02
C ASP A 57 0.79 8.11 3.38
N ILE A 58 0.33 7.12 2.60
CA ILE A 58 -1.01 7.10 2.01
C ILE A 58 -2.07 6.93 3.10
N VAL A 59 -1.88 5.98 4.02
CA VAL A 59 -2.78 5.74 5.15
C VAL A 59 -2.96 7.01 5.98
N LYS A 60 -1.88 7.69 6.35
CA LYS A 60 -1.96 8.97 7.12
C LYS A 60 -2.72 10.07 6.38
N GLN A 61 -2.56 10.16 5.05
CA GLN A 61 -3.27 11.15 4.24
C GLN A 61 -4.77 10.87 4.15
N LYS A 62 -5.17 9.59 4.18
CA LYS A 62 -6.56 9.15 3.98
C LYS A 62 -7.32 8.90 5.28
N ASN A 63 -6.62 8.55 6.35
CA ASN A 63 -7.18 8.28 7.67
C ASN A 63 -6.42 9.05 8.78
N PRO A 64 -6.69 10.35 8.95
CA PRO A 64 -5.97 11.20 9.91
C PRO A 64 -6.35 10.96 11.38
N ARG A 65 -7.05 9.86 11.69
CA ARG A 65 -7.55 9.55 13.04
C ARG A 65 -6.75 8.46 13.75
N CYS A 66 -5.73 7.91 13.10
CA CYS A 66 -4.90 6.83 13.62
C CYS A 66 -3.54 7.40 14.04
N ASP A 67 -3.54 8.06 15.20
CA ASP A 67 -2.36 8.46 15.97
C ASP A 67 -2.34 7.71 17.31
#